data_AF-A0A1F3LV44-F1
#
_entry.id   AF-A0A1F3LV44-F1
#
_cell.length_a   1.000
_cell.length_b   1.000
_cell.length_c   1.000
_cell.angle_alpha   90.00
_cell.angle_beta   90.00
_cell.angle_gamma   90.00
#
_symmetry.space_group_name_H-M   'P 1'
#
loop_
_entity.id
_entity.type
_entity.pdbx_description
1 polymer ?
#
loop_
_entity_poly.entity_id
_entity_poly.type
_entity_poly.pdbx_seq_one_letter_code
_entity_poly.pdbx_strand_id
1 'polypeptide(L)'
;MATRDDTGALWENYLIGELIKRNYNTGFGQEIDLIVESQGSLLAYEFKWGENKSKISTAFAGAYPNASYTVINKENYLDLIDV
;
A
#
# COMPACT_ATOMS: atom_id res chain seq x y z
N MET A 1 -3.41 26.29 7.80
CA MET A 1 -2.75 25.99 6.52
C MET A 1 -2.27 24.56 6.63
N ALA A 2 -3.05 23.59 6.14
CA ALA A 2 -2.59 22.20 6.10
C ALA A 2 -1.51 22.11 5.02
N THR A 3 -0.28 21.81 5.39
CA THR A 3 0.81 21.66 4.42
C THR A 3 0.57 20.37 3.63
N ARG A 4 1.14 20.28 2.43
CA ARG A 4 0.98 19.11 1.54
C ARG A 4 1.41 17.80 2.22
N ASP A 5 2.29 17.88 3.20
CA ASP A 5 2.73 16.74 4.02
C ASP A 5 1.62 16.23 4.95
N ASP A 6 0.82 17.12 5.55
CA ASP A 6 -0.33 16.73 6.37
C ASP A 6 -1.38 15.99 5.53
N THR A 7 -1.54 16.38 4.26
CA THR A 7 -2.51 15.75 3.37
C THR A 7 -2.13 14.31 3.02
N GLY A 8 -0.85 14.04 2.78
CA GLY A 8 -0.35 12.69 2.53
C GLY A 8 -0.52 11.79 3.75
N ALA A 9 -0.05 12.26 4.92
CA ALA A 9 -0.13 11.49 6.16
C ALA A 9 -1.59 11.20 6.60
N LEU A 10 -2.50 12.17 6.43
CA LEU A 10 -3.92 11.95 6.74
C LEU A 10 -4.56 10.94 5.78
N TRP A 11 -4.19 10.97 4.51
CA TRP A 11 -4.70 10.02 3.52
C TRP A 11 -4.18 8.60 3.76
N GLU A 12 -2.89 8.44 4.07
CA GLU A 12 -2.31 7.15 4.45
C GLU A 12 -3.01 6.57 5.69
N ASN A 13 -3.20 7.40 6.73
CA ASN A 13 -3.94 7.01 7.93
C ASN A 13 -5.39 6.59 7.63
N TYR A 14 -6.06 7.31 6.72
CA TYR A 14 -7.39 6.94 6.26
C TYR A 14 -7.41 5.56 5.60
N LEU A 15 -6.48 5.28 4.68
CA LEU A 15 -6.39 3.98 4.01
C LEU A 15 -6.12 2.84 5.01
N ILE A 16 -5.18 3.04 5.93
CA ILE A 16 -4.88 2.07 6.98
C ILE A 16 -6.14 1.78 7.80
N GLY A 17 -6.88 2.81 8.21
CA GLY A 17 -8.14 2.66 8.95
C GLY A 17 -9.20 1.87 8.17
N GLU A 18 -9.35 2.13 6.88
CA GLU A 18 -10.26 1.40 5.99
C GLU A 18 -9.88 -0.08 5.84
N LEU A 19 -8.59 -0.39 5.73
CA LEU A 19 -8.09 -1.76 5.61
C LEU A 19 -8.25 -2.56 6.91
N ILE A 20 -7.99 -1.92 8.06
CA ILE A 20 -8.19 -2.53 9.38
C ILE A 20 -9.67 -2.86 9.59
N LYS A 21 -10.59 -1.94 9.24
CA LYS A 21 -12.05 -2.19 9.34
C LYS A 21 -12.49 -3.42 8.53
N ARG A 22 -11.84 -3.67 7.38
CA ARG A 22 -12.12 -4.82 6.51
C ARG A 22 -11.50 -6.13 7.01
N ASN A 23 -10.78 -6.11 8.13
CA ASN A 23 -10.20 -7.30 8.75
C ASN A 23 -9.29 -8.09 7.78
N TYR A 24 -8.62 -7.38 6.86
CA TYR A 24 -7.57 -7.99 6.06
C TYR A 24 -6.50 -8.52 7.02
N ASN A 25 -6.01 -9.75 6.79
CA ASN A 25 -4.78 -10.24 7.43
C ASN A 25 -3.59 -9.50 6.82
N THR A 26 -3.46 -8.21 7.16
CA THR A 26 -2.46 -7.30 6.62
C THR A 26 -1.26 -7.18 7.54
N GLY A 27 -0.08 -7.37 6.95
CA GLY A 27 1.18 -7.00 7.58
C GLY A 27 1.61 -5.62 7.09
N PHE A 28 1.92 -4.71 8.02
CA PHE A 28 2.60 -3.45 7.72
C PHE A 28 4.10 -3.68 7.88
N GLY A 29 4.87 -3.43 6.82
CA GLY A 29 6.32 -3.70 6.76
C GLY A 29 7.18 -2.45 6.93
N GLN A 30 8.49 -2.66 7.07
CA GLN A 30 9.47 -1.55 7.05
C GLN A 30 9.79 -1.08 5.62
N GLU A 31 9.74 -1.98 4.63
CA GLU A 31 10.07 -1.70 3.23
C GLU A 31 8.86 -1.59 2.29
N ILE A 32 7.70 -2.11 2.69
CA ILE A 32 6.44 -2.08 1.94
C ILE A 32 5.35 -1.67 2.92
N ASP A 33 4.54 -0.66 2.55
CA ASP A 33 3.49 -0.15 3.42
C ASP A 33 2.44 -1.21 3.77
N LEU A 34 2.00 -2.01 2.80
CA LEU A 34 0.98 -3.04 3.02
C LEU A 34 1.31 -4.33 2.27
N ILE A 35 1.27 -5.46 2.97
CA ILE A 35 1.34 -6.79 2.37
C ILE A 35 0.05 -7.54 2.69
N VAL A 36 -0.58 -8.06 1.63
CA VAL A 36 -1.79 -8.88 1.70
C VAL A 36 -1.50 -10.25 1.10
N GLU A 37 -1.91 -11.31 1.79
CA GLU A 37 -1.92 -12.65 1.20
C GLU A 37 -3.28 -12.90 0.53
N SER A 38 -3.26 -13.25 -0.75
CA SER A 38 -4.47 -13.59 -1.50
C SER A 38 -4.21 -14.80 -2.38
N GLN A 39 -5.01 -15.85 -2.19
CA GLN A 39 -4.97 -17.09 -2.99
C GLN A 39 -3.56 -17.70 -3.13
N GLY A 40 -2.74 -17.64 -2.08
CA GLY A 40 -1.37 -18.18 -2.09
C GLY A 40 -0.33 -17.31 -2.80
N SER A 41 -0.69 -16.08 -3.19
CA SER A 41 0.22 -15.06 -3.69
C SER A 41 0.28 -13.87 -2.74
N LEU A 42 1.42 -13.19 -2.69
CA LEU A 42 1.58 -11.95 -1.92
C LEU A 42 1.31 -10.75 -2.83
N LEU A 43 0.50 -9.82 -2.33
CA LEU A 43 0.24 -8.54 -2.94
C LEU A 43 0.89 -7.47 -2.05
N ALA A 44 1.89 -6.80 -2.60
CA ALA A 44 2.61 -5.71 -1.97
C ALA A 44 2.08 -4.38 -2.51
N TYR A 45 1.63 -3.51 -1.61
CA TYR A 45 1.16 -2.18 -1.94
C TYR A 45 2.02 -1.13 -1.27
N GLU A 46 2.39 -0.12 -2.05
CA GLU A 46 3.10 1.07 -1.60
C GLU A 46 2.18 2.28 -1.72
N PHE A 47 2.00 3.04 -0.65
CA PHE A 47 1.21 4.25 -0.67
C PHE A 47 2.07 5.45 -1.08
N LYS A 48 1.58 6.19 -2.07
CA LYS A 48 2.18 7.45 -2.55
C LYS A 48 1.07 8.42 -2.94
N TRP A 49 0.89 9.49 -2.15
CA TRP A 49 -0.10 10.53 -2.47
C TRP A 49 0.20 11.28 -3.78
N GLY A 50 1.49 11.47 -4.10
CA GLY A 50 1.94 12.31 -5.22
C GLY A 50 2.68 11.57 -6.33
N GLU A 51 3.71 10.79 -5.99
CA GLU A 51 4.57 10.15 -6.99
C GLU A 51 4.04 8.76 -7.36
N ASN A 52 3.55 8.61 -8.58
CA ASN A 52 2.99 7.34 -9.08
C ASN A 52 4.06 6.29 -9.43
N LYS A 53 5.35 6.60 -9.23
CA LYS A 53 6.47 5.72 -9.56
C LYS A 53 7.28 5.44 -8.31
N SER A 54 7.09 4.26 -7.76
CA SER A 54 8.00 3.70 -6.77
C SER A 54 8.57 2.40 -7.31
N LYS A 55 9.81 2.10 -6.91
CA LYS A 55 10.45 0.84 -7.24
C LYS A 55 10.44 -0.03 -6.01
N ILE A 56 10.01 -1.27 -6.19
CA ILE A 56 10.15 -2.31 -5.17
C ILE A 56 11.63 -2.50 -4.81
N SER A 57 11.92 -2.72 -3.52
CA SER A 57 13.26 -3.07 -3.05
C SER A 57 13.73 -4.36 -3.72
N THR A 58 14.99 -4.42 -4.14
CA THR A 58 15.59 -5.61 -4.74
C THR A 58 15.60 -6.78 -3.75
N ALA A 59 15.71 -6.48 -2.45
CA ALA A 59 15.65 -7.48 -1.38
C ALA A 59 14.26 -8.12 -1.32
N PHE A 60 13.20 -7.31 -1.30
CA PHE A 60 11.82 -7.80 -1.29
C PHE A 60 11.49 -8.60 -2.56
N ALA A 61 11.84 -8.08 -3.73
CA ALA A 61 11.63 -8.79 -5.00
C ALA A 61 12.39 -10.12 -5.08
N GLY A 62 13.58 -10.19 -4.46
CA GLY A 62 14.37 -11.43 -4.38
C GLY A 62 13.79 -12.45 -3.39
N ALA A 63 13.28 -11.99 -2.24
CA ALA A 63 12.66 -12.85 -1.24
C ALA A 63 11.28 -13.36 -1.67
N TYR A 64 10.52 -12.54 -2.40
CA TYR A 64 9.17 -12.83 -2.86
C TYR A 64 9.02 -12.62 -4.37
N PRO A 65 9.61 -13.50 -5.20
CA PRO A 65 9.64 -13.32 -6.66
C PRO A 65 8.26 -13.42 -7.32
N ASN A 66 7.30 -14.06 -6.65
CA ASN A 66 5.92 -14.19 -7.13
C ASN A 66 4.99 -13.10 -6.54
N ALA A 67 5.52 -12.17 -5.75
CA ALA A 67 4.72 -11.09 -5.21
C ALA A 67 4.39 -10.07 -6.31
N SER A 68 3.14 -9.64 -6.36
CA SER A 68 2.75 -8.49 -7.17
C SER A 68 3.04 -7.20 -6.41
N TYR A 69 3.53 -6.19 -7.10
CA TYR A 69 3.80 -4.88 -6.52
C TYR A 69 2.99 -3.80 -7.21
N THR A 70 2.25 -3.03 -6.42
CA THR A 70 1.38 -1.96 -6.93
C THR A 70 1.58 -0.69 -6.11
N VAL A 71 1.76 0.44 -6.80
CA VAL A 71 1.76 1.75 -6.16
C VAL A 71 0.32 2.25 -6.10
N ILE A 72 -0.15 2.49 -4.89
CA ILE A 72 -1.46 3.05 -4.60
C ILE A 72 -1.32 4.55 -4.36
N ASN A 73 -2.14 5.32 -5.05
CA ASN A 73 -2.15 6.77 -5.05
C ASN A 73 -3.60 7.28 -4.98
N LYS A 74 -3.77 8.60 -4.94
CA LYS A 74 -5.09 9.25 -4.88
C LYS A 74 -6.02 8.93 -6.07
N GLU A 75 -5.49 8.38 -7.16
CA GLU A 75 -6.24 8.09 -8.39
C GLU A 75 -6.76 6.64 -8.41
N ASN A 76 -6.05 5.69 -7.77
CA ASN A 76 -6.41 4.26 -7.78
C ASN A 76 -6.71 3.66 -6.39
N TYR A 77 -6.64 4.43 -5.30
CA TYR A 77 -6.92 3.88 -3.96
C TYR A 77 -8.34 3.36 -3.77
N LEU A 78 -9.30 3.89 -4.54
CA LEU A 78 -10.67 3.38 -4.51
C LEU A 78 -10.73 1.93 -4.97
N ASP A 79 -9.91 1.50 -5.92
CA ASP A 79 -9.88 0.10 -6.38
C ASP A 79 -9.40 -0.86 -5.26
N LEU A 80 -8.64 -0.34 -4.28
CA LEU A 80 -8.18 -1.11 -3.13
C LEU A 80 -9.26 -1.25 -2.05
N ILE A 81 -10.08 -0.21 -1.85
CA ILE A 81 -11.06 -0.18 -0.77
C ILE A 81 -12.49 -0.53 -1.24
N ASP A 82 -12.89 -0.24 -2.46
CA ASP A 82 -14.29 -0.37 -2.91
C ASP A 82 -14.63 -1.77 -3.46
N VAL A 83 -14.07 -2.83 -2.85
CA VAL A 83 -14.36 -4.24 -3.15
C VAL A 83 -15.42 -4.80 -2.21
#